data_AF-A0A350CSW7-F1
#
_entry.id   AF-A0A350CSW7-F1
#
_cell.length_a   1.000
_cell.length_b   1.000
_cell.length_c   1.000
_cell.angle_alpha   90.00
_cell.angle_beta   90.00
_cell.angle_gamma   90.00
#
_symmetry.space_group_name_H-M   'P 1'
#
loop_
_entity.id
_entity.type
_entity.pdbx_description
1 polymer ?
#
loop_
_entity_poly.entity_id
_entity_poly.type
_entity_poly.pdbx_seq_one_letter_code
_entity_poly.pdbx_strand_id
1 'polypeptide(L)'
;MWLRFYYAIHFLKSGINYAVFGVIPDFSKAGAVGPYLVEMNNIGFYPFIKYLEIVLGSMLLFNILTPVALAVMAGIAFQIAYLNLFVSPHPRQLFTGTQELLLCGLLILAYGKHFRSLFVVKAAPSFPWTPVFNTPRQGSKP
;
A
#
# COMPACT_ATOMS: atom_id res chain seq x y z
N MET A 1 -10.99 -7.90 10.34
CA MET A 1 -9.90 -8.89 10.16
C MET A 1 -9.86 -9.49 8.75
N TRP A 2 -10.97 -10.01 8.22
CA TRP A 2 -11.03 -10.63 6.88
C TRP A 2 -10.54 -9.75 5.73
N LEU A 3 -10.87 -8.46 5.74
CA LEU A 3 -10.46 -7.51 4.70
C LEU A 3 -8.93 -7.39 4.58
N ARG A 4 -8.22 -7.46 5.71
CA ARG A 4 -6.76 -7.40 5.75
C ARG A 4 -6.14 -8.62 5.09
N PHE A 5 -6.63 -9.82 5.43
CA PHE A 5 -6.15 -11.06 4.83
C PHE A 5 -6.43 -11.11 3.34
N TYR A 6 -7.63 -10.69 2.91
CA TYR A 6 -7.97 -10.59 1.50
C TYR A 6 -7.02 -9.66 0.75
N TYR A 7 -6.81 -8.44 1.27
CA TYR A 7 -5.95 -7.45 0.62
C TYR A 7 -4.46 -7.87 0.63
N ALA A 8 -3.97 -8.43 1.74
CA ALA A 8 -2.61 -8.95 1.86
C ALA A 8 -2.36 -10.09 0.86
N ILE A 9 -3.27 -11.07 0.79
CA ILE A 9 -3.15 -12.21 -0.14
C ILE A 9 -3.27 -11.76 -1.59
N HIS A 10 -4.13 -10.79 -1.89
CA HIS A 10 -4.27 -10.23 -3.24
C HIS A 10 -2.95 -9.61 -3.74
N PHE A 11 -2.32 -8.76 -2.92
CA PHE A 11 -1.01 -8.17 -3.21
C PHE A 11 0.11 -9.21 -3.25
N LEU A 12 0.12 -10.16 -2.32
CA LEU A 12 1.11 -11.23 -2.27
C LEU A 12 1.02 -12.13 -3.52
N LYS A 13 -0.19 -12.47 -3.95
CA LYS A 13 -0.43 -13.24 -5.18
C LYS A 13 0.05 -12.46 -6.41
N SER A 14 -0.21 -11.15 -6.48
CA SER A 14 0.28 -10.28 -7.55
C SER A 14 1.81 -10.28 -7.62
N GLY A 15 2.49 -10.06 -6.50
CA GLY A 15 3.95 -10.05 -6.41
C GLY A 15 4.57 -11.42 -6.70
N ILE A 16 4.04 -12.50 -6.12
CA ILE A 16 4.53 -13.88 -6.34
C ILE A 16 4.32 -14.32 -7.80
N ASN A 17 3.19 -13.97 -8.42
CA ASN A 17 2.97 -14.27 -9.84
C ASN A 17 4.04 -13.65 -10.74
N TYR A 18 4.49 -12.45 -10.40
CA TYR A 18 5.58 -11.80 -11.11
C TYR A 18 6.94 -12.44 -10.77
N ALA A 19 7.25 -12.64 -9.49
CA ALA A 19 8.57 -13.09 -9.04
C ALA A 19 8.87 -14.57 -9.35
N VAL A 20 7.86 -15.45 -9.29
CA VAL A 20 8.02 -16.91 -9.45
C VAL A 20 7.65 -17.37 -10.86
N PHE A 21 6.56 -16.84 -11.41
CA PHE A 21 6.05 -17.30 -12.70
C PHE A 21 6.47 -16.40 -13.87
N GLY A 22 7.16 -15.28 -13.59
CA GLY A 22 7.62 -14.35 -14.62
C GLY A 22 6.48 -13.81 -15.48
N VAL A 23 5.24 -13.85 -14.98
CA VAL A 23 4.05 -13.41 -15.72
C VAL A 23 4.08 -11.90 -15.76
N ILE A 24 4.79 -11.38 -16.74
CA ILE A 24 4.69 -10.00 -17.17
C ILE A 24 3.31 -9.89 -17.84
N PRO A 25 2.38 -9.08 -17.30
CA PRO A 25 1.12 -8.84 -17.99
C PRO A 25 1.44 -8.33 -19.39
N ASP A 26 0.84 -8.94 -20.41
CA ASP A 26 1.06 -8.51 -21.79
C ASP A 26 0.64 -7.03 -21.94
N PHE A 27 1.64 -6.15 -21.88
CA PHE A 27 1.47 -4.70 -21.87
C PHE A 27 0.93 -4.20 -23.22
N SER A 28 0.95 -5.04 -24.27
CA SER A 28 0.34 -4.72 -25.57
C SER A 28 -1.17 -4.49 -25.48
N LYS A 29 -1.84 -5.08 -24.48
CA LYS A 29 -3.29 -4.92 -24.24
C LYS A 29 -3.64 -3.79 -23.26
N ALA A 30 -2.64 -3.10 -22.72
CA ALA A 30 -2.81 -2.03 -21.74
C ALA A 30 -2.94 -0.62 -22.35
N GLY A 31 -3.11 -0.52 -23.67
CA GLY A 31 -3.27 0.76 -24.35
C GLY A 31 -2.10 1.72 -24.09
N ALA A 32 -2.39 2.99 -23.79
CA ALA A 32 -1.38 4.01 -23.49
C ALA A 32 -0.53 3.73 -22.23
N VAL A 33 -0.96 2.81 -21.36
CA VAL A 33 -0.21 2.38 -20.17
C VAL A 33 0.91 1.39 -20.54
N GLY A 34 0.80 0.72 -21.69
CA GLY A 34 1.77 -0.28 -22.14
C GLY A 34 3.20 0.25 -22.23
N PRO A 35 3.46 1.34 -22.99
CA PRO A 35 4.80 1.93 -23.08
C PRO A 35 5.36 2.39 -21.72
N TYR A 36 4.52 2.96 -20.85
CA TYR A 36 4.91 3.36 -19.51
C TYR A 36 5.39 2.17 -18.67
N LEU A 37 4.67 1.05 -18.70
CA LEU A 37 5.04 -0.15 -17.95
C LEU A 37 6.28 -0.84 -18.52
N VAL A 38 6.49 -0.78 -19.84
CA VAL A 38 7.70 -1.26 -20.50
C VAL A 38 8.92 -0.46 -20.03
N GLU A 39 8.86 0.87 -20.06
CA GLU A 39 9.97 1.70 -19.60
C GLU A 39 10.21 1.55 -18.09
N MET A 40 9.14 1.41 -17.30
CA MET A 40 9.24 1.14 -15.87
C MET A 40 9.90 -0.22 -15.58
N ASN A 41 9.70 -1.21 -16.45
CA ASN A 41 10.40 -2.48 -16.38
C ASN A 41 11.87 -2.37 -16.81
N ASN A 42 12.17 -1.60 -17.86
CA ASN A 42 13.53 -1.38 -18.36
C ASN A 42 14.46 -0.77 -17.28
N ILE A 43 13.94 0.17 -16.49
CA ILE A 43 14.67 0.78 -15.37
C ILE A 43 14.69 -0.08 -14.09
N GLY A 44 14.05 -1.25 -14.10
CA GLY A 44 13.96 -2.15 -12.95
C GLY A 44 12.96 -1.72 -11.86
N PHE A 45 12.17 -0.68 -12.09
CA PHE A 45 11.21 -0.17 -11.11
C PHE A 45 9.95 -1.05 -11.02
N TYR A 46 9.52 -1.66 -12.12
CA TYR A 46 8.45 -2.65 -12.12
C TYR A 46 8.77 -3.88 -11.24
N PRO A 47 9.94 -4.57 -11.40
CA PRO A 47 10.32 -5.64 -10.50
C PRO A 47 10.47 -5.17 -9.06
N PHE A 48 11.04 -3.97 -8.83
CA PHE A 48 11.16 -3.41 -7.49
C PHE A 48 9.80 -3.29 -6.79
N ILE A 49 8.79 -2.72 -7.44
CA ILE A 49 7.43 -2.63 -6.88
C ILE A 49 6.89 -4.03 -6.58
N LYS A 50 7.09 -5.01 -7.45
CA LYS A 50 6.56 -6.37 -7.24
C LYS A 50 7.19 -7.08 -6.06
N TYR A 51 8.51 -6.95 -5.85
CA TYR A 51 9.13 -7.44 -4.62
C TYR A 51 8.62 -6.69 -3.38
N LEU A 52 8.38 -5.39 -3.51
CA LEU A 52 7.82 -4.57 -2.45
C LEU A 52 6.39 -5.02 -2.09
N GLU A 53 5.54 -5.37 -3.06
CA GLU A 53 4.22 -5.97 -2.82
C GLU A 53 4.32 -7.28 -2.01
N ILE A 54 5.33 -8.12 -2.26
CA ILE A 54 5.55 -9.35 -1.50
C ILE A 54 5.89 -9.05 -0.05
N VAL A 55 6.83 -8.13 0.17
CA VAL A 55 7.28 -7.74 1.51
C VAL A 55 6.13 -7.10 2.29
N LEU A 56 5.44 -6.13 1.70
CA LEU A 56 4.33 -5.45 2.34
C LEU A 56 3.11 -6.34 2.56
N GLY A 57 2.80 -7.23 1.61
CA GLY A 57 1.76 -8.24 1.75
C GLY A 57 2.06 -9.18 2.91
N SER A 58 3.32 -9.60 3.06
CA SER A 58 3.77 -10.44 4.18
C SER A 58 3.70 -9.69 5.52
N MET A 59 4.16 -8.44 5.56
CA MET A 59 4.05 -7.57 6.73
C MET A 59 2.58 -7.41 7.17
N LEU A 60 1.67 -7.20 6.22
CA LEU A 60 0.24 -7.09 6.48
C LEU A 60 -0.37 -8.42 6.94
N LEU A 61 0.11 -9.55 6.41
CA LEU A 61 -0.31 -10.90 6.80
C LEU A 61 0.08 -11.21 8.26
N PHE A 62 1.35 -10.97 8.61
CA PHE A 62 1.91 -11.23 9.95
C PHE A 62 1.62 -10.12 10.97
N ASN A 63 0.89 -9.06 10.59
CA ASN A 63 0.61 -7.89 11.45
C ASN A 63 1.86 -7.11 11.89
N ILE A 64 2.93 -7.15 11.10
CA ILE A 64 4.20 -6.49 11.41
C ILE A 64 4.21 -5.12 10.72
N LEU A 65 4.40 -4.04 11.49
CA LEU A 65 4.45 -2.67 10.97
C LEU A 65 3.27 -2.31 10.04
N THR A 66 2.08 -2.82 10.36
CA THR A 66 0.83 -2.66 9.60
C THR A 66 0.57 -1.22 9.10
N PRO A 67 0.77 -0.14 9.90
CA PRO A 67 0.54 1.22 9.42
C PRO A 67 1.52 1.65 8.32
N VAL A 68 2.79 1.25 8.43
CA VAL A 68 3.81 1.54 7.41
C VAL A 68 3.52 0.77 6.13
N ALA A 69 3.17 -0.52 6.26
CA ALA A 69 2.84 -1.35 5.11
C ALA A 69 1.63 -0.79 4.34
N LEU A 70 0.59 -0.38 5.05
CA LEU A 70 -0.59 0.25 4.44
C LEU A 70 -0.28 1.63 3.81
N ALA A 71 0.59 2.44 4.42
CA ALA A 71 0.99 3.73 3.85
C ALA A 71 1.69 3.56 2.50
N VAL A 72 2.63 2.62 2.40
CA VAL A 72 3.34 2.37 1.15
C VAL A 72 2.44 1.69 0.12
N MET A 73 1.59 0.73 0.54
CA MET A 73 0.57 0.13 -0.34
C MET A 73 -0.42 1.17 -0.88
N ALA A 74 -0.73 2.22 -0.13
CA ALA A 74 -1.60 3.29 -0.61
C ALA A 74 -1.00 4.06 -1.79
N GLY A 75 0.32 4.30 -1.78
CA GLY A 75 1.02 4.90 -2.93
C GLY A 75 0.95 4.02 -4.18
N ILE A 76 1.14 2.72 -4.01
CA ILE A 76 1.02 1.74 -5.10
C ILE A 76 -0.42 1.69 -5.63
N ALA A 77 -1.41 1.57 -4.74
CA ALA A 77 -2.82 1.54 -5.11
C ALA A 77 -3.26 2.84 -5.80
N PHE A 78 -2.76 4.00 -5.36
CA PHE A 78 -3.00 5.27 -6.02
C PHE A 78 -2.44 5.30 -7.45
N GLN A 79 -1.21 4.83 -7.66
CA GLN A 79 -0.62 4.75 -9.00
C GLN A 79 -1.42 3.81 -9.91
N ILE A 80 -1.83 2.65 -9.40
CA ILE A 80 -2.67 1.69 -10.13
C ILE A 80 -4.02 2.32 -10.49
N ALA A 81 -4.67 2.97 -9.53
CA ALA A 81 -5.94 3.67 -9.75
C ALA A 81 -5.79 4.80 -10.78
N TYR A 82 -4.72 5.59 -10.71
CA TYR A 82 -4.46 6.67 -11.66
C TYR A 82 -4.31 6.14 -13.09
N LEU A 83 -3.48 5.11 -13.28
CA LEU A 83 -3.27 4.50 -14.59
C LEU A 83 -4.56 3.88 -15.16
N ASN A 84 -5.34 3.21 -14.30
CA ASN A 84 -6.58 2.54 -14.71
C ASN A 84 -7.76 3.50 -14.93
N LEU A 85 -7.83 4.63 -14.22
CA LEU A 85 -8.91 5.61 -14.32
C LEU A 85 -8.66 6.67 -15.41
N PHE A 86 -7.42 7.16 -15.52
CA PHE A 86 -7.11 8.33 -16.35
C PHE A 86 -6.33 8.01 -17.62
N VAL A 87 -5.48 6.98 -17.62
CA VAL A 87 -4.56 6.72 -18.75
C VAL A 87 -5.09 5.64 -19.70
N SER A 88 -5.58 4.51 -19.17
CA SER A 88 -6.20 3.45 -19.98
C SER A 88 -7.48 2.95 -19.32
N PRO A 89 -8.60 3.66 -19.50
CA PRO A 89 -9.89 3.28 -18.94
C PRO A 89 -10.51 2.10 -19.71
N HIS A 90 -9.94 0.91 -19.57
CA HIS A 90 -10.59 -0.31 -20.03
C HIS A 90 -11.60 -0.77 -18.96
N PRO A 91 -12.82 -1.23 -19.29
CA PRO A 91 -13.89 -1.48 -18.29
C PRO A 91 -13.48 -2.40 -17.14
N ARG A 92 -12.66 -3.42 -17.45
CA ARG A 92 -12.12 -4.34 -16.45
C ARG A 92 -11.05 -3.71 -15.54
N GLN A 93 -10.26 -2.79 -16.09
CA GLN A 93 -9.21 -2.06 -15.37
C GLN A 93 -9.79 -0.97 -14.47
N LEU A 94 -10.84 -0.26 -14.92
CA LEU A 94 -11.57 0.74 -14.14
C LEU A 94 -12.13 0.16 -12.83
N PHE A 95 -12.75 -1.03 -12.91
CA PHE A 95 -13.31 -1.69 -11.75
C PHE A 95 -12.21 -2.14 -10.78
N THR A 96 -11.11 -2.69 -11.31
CA THR A 96 -9.98 -3.17 -10.52
C THR A 96 -9.27 -2.02 -9.80
N GLY A 97 -8.96 -0.91 -10.49
CA GLY A 97 -8.28 0.25 -9.90
C GLY A 97 -9.12 0.93 -8.81
N THR A 98 -10.42 1.10 -9.05
CA THR A 98 -11.34 1.67 -8.06
C THR A 98 -11.48 0.76 -6.84
N GLN A 99 -11.60 -0.55 -7.05
CA GLN A 99 -11.71 -1.53 -5.98
C GLN A 99 -10.45 -1.54 -5.10
N GLU A 100 -9.24 -1.51 -5.69
CA GLU A 100 -8.00 -1.48 -4.92
C GLU A 100 -7.87 -0.22 -4.07
N LEU A 101 -8.20 0.95 -4.63
CA LEU A 101 -8.20 2.21 -3.90
C LEU A 101 -9.18 2.21 -2.72
N LEU A 102 -10.39 1.69 -2.94
CA LEU A 102 -11.43 1.59 -1.90
C LEU A 102 -11.01 0.63 -0.78
N LEU A 103 -10.50 -0.55 -1.13
CA LEU A 103 -10.04 -1.54 -0.14
C LEU A 103 -8.86 -1.00 0.68
N CYS A 104 -7.90 -0.35 0.02
CA CYS A 104 -6.78 0.30 0.70
C CYS A 104 -7.26 1.41 1.65
N GLY A 105 -8.15 2.28 1.17
CA GLY A 105 -8.72 3.37 1.96
C GLY A 105 -9.49 2.88 3.17
N LEU A 106 -10.34 1.87 3.00
CA LEU A 106 -11.07 1.24 4.11
C LEU A 106 -10.13 0.61 5.14
N LEU A 107 -9.03 -0.01 4.71
CA LEU A 107 -8.03 -0.55 5.62
C LEU A 107 -7.28 0.55 6.37
N ILE A 108 -6.89 1.64 5.70
CA ILE A 108 -6.26 2.79 6.36
C ILE A 108 -7.21 3.38 7.41
N LEU A 109 -8.50 3.54 7.08
CA LEU A 109 -9.51 4.02 8.03
C LEU A 109 -9.71 3.05 9.20
N ALA A 110 -9.81 1.74 8.94
CA ALA A 110 -9.95 0.72 9.97
C ALA A 110 -8.75 0.67 10.92
N TYR A 111 -7.54 0.86 10.40
CA TYR A 111 -6.30 0.93 11.17
C TYR A 111 -5.94 2.36 11.62
N GLY A 112 -6.78 3.37 11.35
CA GLY A 112 -6.50 4.79 11.53
C GLY A 112 -6.01 5.18 12.93
N LYS A 113 -6.49 4.49 13.98
CA LYS A 113 -6.02 4.69 15.37
C LYS A 113 -4.52 4.36 15.54
N HIS A 114 -3.99 3.41 14.77
CA HIS A 114 -2.60 2.98 14.80
C HIS A 114 -1.68 3.85 13.94
N PHE A 115 -2.24 4.69 13.05
CA PHE A 115 -1.48 5.69 12.29
C PHE A 115 -1.15 6.93 13.14
N ARG A 116 -1.74 7.07 14.33
CA ARG A 116 -1.58 8.27 15.17
C ARG A 116 -0.11 8.59 15.49
N SER A 117 0.75 7.58 15.62
CA SER A 117 2.19 7.76 15.85
C SER A 117 2.95 8.29 14.63
N LEU A 118 2.42 8.06 13.41
CA LEU A 118 3.05 8.53 12.16
C LEU A 118 2.78 10.01 11.88
N PHE A 119 1.68 10.56 12.40
CA PHE A 119 1.28 11.96 12.18
C PHE A 119 1.61 12.89 13.36
N VAL A 120 2.58 12.53 14.19
CA VAL A 120 3.01 13.39 15.31
C VAL A 120 3.91 14.51 14.77
N VAL A 121 3.42 15.75 14.83
CA VAL A 121 4.11 16.97 14.33
C VAL A 121 5.48 17.19 14.98
N LYS A 122 5.65 16.79 16.24
CA LYS A 122 6.92 16.81 16.96
C LYS A 122 7.20 15.44 17.55
N ALA A 123 7.97 14.62 16.84
CA ALA A 123 8.48 13.37 17.36
C ALA A 123 9.50 13.67 18.46
N ALA A 124 9.10 13.54 19.72
CA ALA A 124 10.04 13.55 20.83
C ALA A 124 10.77 12.20 20.87
N PRO A 125 12.10 12.17 21.08
CA PRO A 125 12.82 10.92 21.28
C PRO A 125 12.27 10.21 22.51
N SER A 126 11.60 9.08 22.30
CA SER A 126 11.19 8.16 23.36
C SER A 126 12.02 6.91 23.20
N PHE A 127 12.92 6.69 24.16
CA PHE A 127 13.73 5.49 24.17
C PHE A 127 12.90 4.31 24.70
N PRO A 128 13.25 3.05 24.37
CA PRO A 128 12.48 1.87 24.79
C PRO A 128 12.27 1.74 26.31
N TRP A 129 13.13 2.39 27.10
CA TRP A 129 13.09 2.42 28.57
C TRP A 129 12.46 3.69 29.15
N THR A 130 11.98 4.62 28.31
CA THR A 130 11.25 5.79 28.79
C THR A 130 9.82 5.36 29.14
N PRO A 131 9.37 5.48 30.41
CA PRO A 131 8.02 5.08 30.77
C PRO A 131 7.02 5.91 29.98
N VAL A 132 6.01 5.25 29.38
CA VAL A 132 4.87 5.94 28.75
C VAL A 132 4.01 6.52 29.88
N PHE A 133 4.44 7.64 30.45
CA PHE A 133 3.58 8.41 31.33
C PHE A 133 2.47 8.99 30.45
N ASN A 134 1.25 8.49 30.63
CA ASN A 134 0.03 9.17 30.23
C ASN A 134 0.10 10.57 30.84
N THR A 135 0.60 11.55 30.11
CA THR A 135 0.52 12.94 30.52
C THR A 135 -0.97 13.25 30.49
N PRO A 136 -1.61 13.54 31.64
CA PRO A 136 -2.94 14.11 31.61
C PRO A 136 -2.82 15.39 30.78
N ARG A 137 -3.79 15.64 29.89
CA ARG A 137 -3.93 16.94 29.23
C ARG A 137 -3.93 17.99 30.35
N GLN A 138 -2.80 18.66 30.55
CA GLN A 138 -2.69 19.79 31.46
C GLN A 138 -3.33 20.98 30.76
N GLY A 139 -4.66 20.94 30.74
CA GLY A 139 -5.55 22.02 30.34
C GLY A 139 -6.43 22.36 31.55
N SER A 140 -5.79 22.67 32.67
CA SER A 140 -6.43 23.47 33.70
C SER A 140 -5.39 24.40 34.29
N LYS A 141 -5.65 25.69 34.12
CA LYS A 141 -5.51 26.76 35.12
C LYS A 141 -5.60 28.12 34.42
N PRO A 142 -5.96 29.18 35.16
CA PRO A 142 -6.83 29.25 36.34
C PRO A 142 -8.22 29.82 36.01
#